data_AF-A0A8T3R0R2-F1
#
_entry.id   AF-A0A8T3R0R2-F1
#
_cell.length_a   1.000
_cell.length_b   1.000
_cell.length_c   1.000
_cell.angle_alpha   90.00
_cell.angle_beta   90.00
_cell.angle_gamma   90.00
#
_symmetry.space_group_name_H-M   'P 1'
#
loop_
_entity.id
_entity.type
_entity.pdbx_description
1 polymer ?
#
loop_
_entity_poly.entity_id
_entity_poly.type
_entity_poly.pdbx_seq_one_letter_code
_entity_poly.pdbx_strand_id
1 'polypeptide(L)'
;MPYAPPASKGPVINGHGDRGNMCTAPQLRRFIKSRPYVPMHELRRRFAIDGGDDIVTGVPMSSGQIYVGLPLREGRLLGELLRAGEVGYELSMDPRTPVVIGVYPMRPVPRP
;
A
#
# COMPACT_ATOMS: atom_id res chain seq x y z
N MET A 1 42.30 31.48 -24.02
CA MET A 1 40.84 31.33 -24.15
C MET A 1 40.43 30.00 -23.52
N PRO A 2 39.84 29.95 -22.32
CA PRO A 2 39.38 28.69 -21.76
C PRO A 2 37.98 28.34 -22.29
N TYR A 3 37.85 27.15 -22.87
CA TYR A 3 36.59 26.59 -23.35
C TYR A 3 35.78 26.08 -22.14
N ALA A 4 34.64 26.72 -21.86
CA ALA A 4 33.70 26.26 -20.84
C ALA A 4 32.89 25.06 -21.37
N PRO A 5 32.70 23.97 -20.61
CA PRO A 5 31.85 22.87 -21.05
C PRO A 5 30.38 23.31 -21.09
N PRO A 6 29.57 22.84 -22.06
CA PRO A 6 28.15 23.17 -22.10
C PRO A 6 27.46 22.55 -20.88
N ALA A 7 26.72 23.38 -20.14
CA ALA A 7 25.86 22.93 -19.06
C ALA A 7 24.87 21.90 -19.59
N SER A 8 25.06 20.64 -19.20
CA SER A 8 24.09 19.57 -19.41
C SER A 8 22.80 19.95 -18.70
N LYS A 9 21.82 20.46 -19.45
CA LYS A 9 20.42 20.49 -19.01
C LYS A 9 20.02 19.03 -18.79
N GLY A 10 20.12 18.57 -17.54
CA GLY A 10 19.48 17.34 -17.10
C GLY A 10 18.00 17.37 -17.48
N PRO A 11 17.36 16.21 -17.66
CA PRO A 11 15.97 16.18 -18.06
C PRO A 11 15.16 17.01 -17.08
N VAL A 12 14.46 18.00 -17.62
CA VAL A 12 13.41 18.72 -16.90
C VAL A 12 12.41 17.63 -16.53
N ILE A 13 12.45 17.20 -15.27
CA ILE A 13 11.38 16.44 -14.64
C ILE A 13 10.17 17.36 -14.71
N ASN A 14 9.43 17.24 -15.82
CA ASN A 14 8.14 17.89 -16.01
C ASN A 14 7.29 17.44 -14.83
N GLY A 15 7.13 18.37 -13.89
CA GLY A 15 6.24 18.25 -12.76
C GLY A 15 4.83 18.03 -13.27
N HIS A 16 4.46 16.76 -13.38
CA HIS A 16 3.08 16.37 -13.24
C HIS A 16 2.81 16.53 -11.75
N GLY A 17 2.14 17.64 -11.41
CA GLY A 17 1.64 17.85 -10.07
C GLY A 17 0.67 16.72 -9.71
N ASP A 18 1.14 15.71 -9.01
CA ASP A 18 0.28 14.72 -8.35
C ASP A 18 0.30 14.92 -6.84
N ARG A 19 -0.15 16.11 -6.42
CA ARG A 19 -0.57 16.38 -5.04
C ARG A 19 -2.07 16.11 -4.89
N GLY A 20 -2.59 15.02 -5.48
CA GLY A 20 -4.01 14.92 -5.82
C GLY A 20 -4.84 13.83 -5.16
N ASN A 21 -4.29 12.65 -4.86
CA ASN A 21 -5.14 11.54 -4.40
C ASN A 21 -4.46 10.60 -3.40
N MET A 22 -3.95 11.15 -2.29
CA MET A 22 -3.44 10.32 -1.21
C MET A 22 -4.58 9.47 -0.61
N CYS A 23 -4.52 8.16 -0.80
CA CYS A 23 -5.49 7.21 -0.26
C CYS A 23 -5.68 7.40 1.26
N THR A 24 -6.91 7.49 1.73
CA THR A 24 -7.27 7.58 3.16
C THR A 24 -7.81 6.24 3.68
N ALA A 25 -7.74 5.99 5.00
CA ALA A 25 -8.30 4.77 5.60
C ALA A 25 -9.80 4.56 5.28
N PRO A 26 -10.68 5.57 5.31
CA PRO A 26 -12.08 5.39 4.92
C PRO A 26 -12.27 5.03 3.44
N GLN A 27 -11.47 5.61 2.54
CA GLN A 27 -11.51 5.26 1.10
C GLN A 27 -11.03 3.83 0.87
N LEU A 28 -9.92 3.44 1.50
CA LEU A 28 -9.38 2.09 1.45
C LEU A 28 -10.40 1.07 1.95
N ARG A 29 -10.97 1.32 3.13
CA ARG A 29 -12.03 0.50 3.72
C ARG A 29 -13.23 0.37 2.80
N ARG A 30 -13.73 1.48 2.25
CA ARG A 30 -14.91 1.48 1.37
C ARG A 30 -14.66 0.66 0.10
N PHE A 31 -13.47 0.78 -0.46
CA PHE A 31 -13.07 0.04 -1.67
C PHE A 31 -12.98 -1.46 -1.42
N ILE A 32 -12.38 -1.87 -0.29
CA ILE A 32 -12.28 -3.28 0.10
C ILE A 32 -13.67 -3.86 0.39
N LYS A 33 -14.53 -3.10 1.09
CA LYS A 33 -15.89 -3.54 1.41
C LYS A 33 -16.82 -3.66 0.21
N SER A 34 -16.49 -3.09 -0.95
CA SER A 34 -17.31 -3.20 -2.15
C SER A 34 -17.01 -4.45 -2.99
N ARG A 35 -16.08 -5.30 -2.56
CA ARG A 35 -15.63 -6.49 -3.30
C ARG A 35 -15.60 -7.71 -2.39
N PRO A 36 -15.75 -8.93 -2.94
CA PRO A 36 -15.56 -10.15 -2.17
C PRO A 36 -14.10 -10.37 -1.77
N TYR A 37 -13.15 -9.90 -2.60
CA TYR A 37 -11.71 -10.02 -2.40
C TYR A 37 -10.96 -8.96 -3.19
N VAL A 38 -9.82 -8.50 -2.69
CA VAL A 38 -8.95 -7.52 -3.35
C VAL A 38 -7.48 -7.94 -3.24
N PRO A 39 -6.82 -8.32 -4.34
CA PRO A 39 -5.39 -8.59 -4.32
C PRO A 39 -4.58 -7.30 -4.16
N MET A 40 -3.36 -7.39 -3.60
CA MET A 40 -2.54 -6.21 -3.30
C MET A 40 -2.28 -5.31 -4.52
N HIS A 41 -2.06 -5.90 -5.69
CA HIS A 41 -1.82 -5.15 -6.93
C HIS A 41 -3.03 -4.32 -7.37
N GLU A 42 -4.25 -4.71 -7.00
CA GLU A 42 -5.46 -3.94 -7.31
C GLU A 42 -5.57 -2.70 -6.42
N LEU A 43 -5.15 -2.76 -5.15
CA LEU A 43 -5.06 -1.58 -4.29
C LEU A 43 -4.07 -0.56 -4.86
N ARG A 44 -2.89 -1.02 -5.29
CA ARG A 44 -1.89 -0.15 -5.92
C ARG A 44 -2.45 0.54 -7.15
N ARG A 45 -3.08 -0.22 -8.05
CA ARG A 45 -3.72 0.31 -9.27
C ARG A 45 -4.83 1.31 -8.96
N ARG A 46 -5.70 1.00 -7.99
CA ARG A 46 -6.89 1.81 -7.70
C ARG A 46 -6.54 3.20 -7.16
N PHE A 47 -5.53 3.27 -6.31
CA PHE A 47 -5.19 4.48 -5.58
C PHE A 47 -3.96 5.19 -6.15
N ALA A 48 -3.50 4.80 -7.34
CA ALA A 48 -2.29 5.32 -7.96
C ALA A 48 -1.12 5.31 -6.98
N ILE A 49 -0.93 4.18 -6.28
CA ILE A 49 0.11 4.06 -5.27
C ILE A 49 1.44 3.84 -6.00
N ASP A 50 2.21 4.91 -6.10
CA ASP A 50 3.55 4.89 -6.65
C ASP A 50 4.49 4.06 -5.77
N GLY A 51 5.36 3.29 -6.45
CA GLY A 51 6.35 2.45 -5.79
C GLY A 51 6.82 1.34 -6.71
N GLY A 52 8.11 1.01 -6.66
CA GLY A 52 8.63 -0.18 -7.32
C GLY A 52 8.01 -1.46 -6.74
N ASP A 53 8.05 -2.55 -7.50
CA ASP A 53 7.43 -3.82 -7.09
C ASP A 53 8.05 -4.45 -5.84
N ASP A 54 9.24 -4.00 -5.46
CA ASP A 54 9.98 -4.46 -4.28
C ASP A 54 9.64 -3.68 -3.00
N ILE A 55 8.73 -2.70 -3.07
CA ILE A 55 8.36 -1.91 -1.89
C ILE A 55 7.43 -2.71 -0.99
N VAL A 56 7.94 -3.02 0.20
CA VAL A 56 7.23 -3.76 1.24
C VAL A 56 7.30 -3.01 2.57
N THR A 57 6.17 -2.98 3.28
CA THR A 57 6.05 -2.42 4.62
C THR A 57 5.73 -3.52 5.62
N GLY A 58 6.53 -3.62 6.68
CA GLY A 58 6.21 -4.47 7.83
C GLY A 58 5.16 -3.81 8.72
N VAL A 59 4.11 -4.55 9.07
CA VAL A 59 3.01 -4.11 9.93
C VAL A 59 2.93 -5.02 11.16
N PRO A 60 3.06 -4.47 12.39
CA PRO A 60 2.97 -5.25 13.61
C PRO A 60 1.51 -5.63 13.92
N MET A 61 1.25 -6.93 14.03
CA MET A 61 -0.03 -7.54 14.44
C MET A 61 0.13 -8.20 15.82
N SER A 62 -0.99 -8.59 16.44
CA SER A 62 -0.97 -9.41 17.67
C SER A 62 -0.34 -10.79 17.46
N SER A 63 -0.43 -11.34 16.25
CA SER A 63 0.17 -12.62 15.85
C SER A 63 1.65 -12.53 15.44
N GLY A 64 2.25 -11.33 15.47
CA GLY A 64 3.61 -11.08 15.01
C GLY A 64 3.66 -10.04 13.90
N GLN A 65 4.71 -10.05 13.09
CA GLN A 65 4.88 -9.11 11.99
C GLN A 65 4.28 -9.69 10.70
N ILE A 66 3.52 -8.90 9.95
CA ILE A 66 3.12 -9.22 8.57
C ILE A 66 3.74 -8.22 7.59
N TYR A 67 3.87 -8.61 6.33
CA TYR A 67 4.50 -7.79 5.30
C TYR A 67 3.51 -7.47 4.19
N VAL A 68 3.35 -6.19 3.88
CA VAL A 68 2.39 -5.71 2.88
C VAL A 68 3.16 -5.08 1.74
N GLY A 69 2.84 -5.46 0.50
CA GLY A 69 3.40 -4.86 -0.72
C GLY A 69 2.85 -3.45 -1.00
N LEU A 70 2.92 -2.55 -0.02
CA LEU A 70 2.53 -1.14 -0.11
C LEU A 70 3.63 -0.27 0.51
N PRO A 71 3.77 1.00 0.07
CA PRO A 71 4.63 1.97 0.74
C PRO A 71 4.22 2.21 2.18
N LEU A 72 5.14 2.79 2.98
CA LEU A 72 5.01 2.91 4.43
C LEU A 72 3.68 3.56 4.86
N ARG A 73 3.25 4.60 4.14
CA ARG A 73 2.04 5.35 4.47
C ARG A 73 0.79 4.47 4.31
N GLU A 74 0.60 3.88 3.13
CA GLU A 74 -0.56 3.05 2.82
C GLU A 74 -0.53 1.72 3.59
N GLY A 75 0.67 1.16 3.82
CA GLY A 75 0.87 0.01 4.70
C GLY A 75 0.41 0.27 6.14
N ARG A 76 0.70 1.47 6.68
CA ARG A 76 0.20 1.87 8.01
C ARG A 76 -1.31 2.00 8.04
N LEU A 77 -1.91 2.65 7.03
CA LEU A 77 -3.37 2.80 6.93
C LEU A 77 -4.07 1.45 6.84
N LEU A 78 -3.56 0.54 6.00
CA LEU A 78 -4.09 -0.82 5.93
C LEU A 78 -3.93 -1.53 7.28
N GLY A 79 -2.76 -1.42 7.91
CA GLY A 79 -2.48 -2.01 9.21
C GLY A 79 -3.40 -1.54 10.34
N GLU A 80 -3.89 -0.30 10.30
CA GLU A 80 -4.93 0.18 11.22
C GLU A 80 -6.26 -0.55 11.01
N LEU A 81 -6.70 -0.68 9.76
CA LEU A 81 -7.95 -1.37 9.42
C LEU A 81 -7.92 -2.86 9.81
N LEU A 82 -6.77 -3.52 9.60
CA LEU A 82 -6.57 -4.92 9.98
C LEU A 82 -6.64 -5.10 11.50
N ARG A 83 -5.92 -4.27 12.26
CA ARG A 83 -5.94 -4.33 13.74
C ARG A 83 -7.30 -4.00 14.33
N ALA A 84 -8.05 -3.10 13.69
CA ALA A 84 -9.42 -2.78 14.09
C ALA A 84 -10.42 -3.90 13.75
N GLY A 85 -10.02 -4.93 13.00
CA GLY A 85 -10.90 -6.01 12.56
C GLY A 85 -11.92 -5.57 11.49
N GLU A 86 -11.69 -4.43 10.84
CA GLU A 86 -12.61 -3.88 9.84
C GLU A 86 -12.46 -4.58 8.47
N VAL A 87 -11.29 -5.17 8.24
CA VAL A 87 -10.87 -5.85 7.02
C VAL A 87 -10.06 -7.08 7.42
N GLY A 88 -10.22 -8.15 6.64
CA GLY A 88 -9.47 -9.39 6.77
C GLY A 88 -8.38 -9.47 5.71
N TYR A 89 -7.41 -10.35 5.91
CA TYR A 89 -6.25 -10.48 5.04
C TYR A 89 -5.88 -11.93 4.82
N GLU A 90 -5.31 -12.20 3.66
CA GLU A 90 -4.77 -13.50 3.28
C GLU A 90 -3.25 -13.42 3.23
N LEU A 91 -2.59 -14.44 3.79
CA LEU A 91 -1.14 -14.53 3.84
C LEU A 91 -0.62 -15.61 2.89
N SER A 92 0.46 -15.31 2.19
CA SER A 92 1.39 -16.29 1.67
C SER A 92 2.57 -16.41 2.64
N MET A 93 3.04 -17.64 2.85
CA MET A 93 4.19 -17.93 3.71
C MET A 93 5.37 -18.39 2.85
N ASP A 94 6.03 -17.45 2.18
CA ASP A 94 7.16 -17.75 1.28
C ASP A 94 8.50 -17.34 1.90
N PRO A 95 9.48 -18.24 2.06
CA PRO A 95 9.31 -19.61 2.54
C PRO A 95 8.92 -19.67 4.03
N ARG A 96 9.02 -18.55 4.77
CA ARG A 96 8.54 -18.39 6.16
C ARG A 96 8.10 -16.96 6.48
N THR A 97 8.11 -16.06 5.49
CA THR A 97 7.76 -14.65 5.70
C THR A 97 6.28 -14.46 5.41
N PRO A 98 5.46 -14.02 6.39
CA PRO A 98 4.02 -13.80 6.20
C PRO A 98 3.78 -12.55 5.35
N VAL A 99 3.55 -12.74 4.06
CA VAL A 99 3.26 -11.66 3.10
C VAL A 99 1.77 -11.60 2.83
N VAL A 100 1.17 -10.41 2.95
CA VAL A 100 -0.21 -10.17 2.57
C VAL A 100 -0.34 -10.20 1.06
N ILE A 101 -1.15 -11.13 0.54
CA ILE A 101 -1.41 -11.29 -0.90
C ILE A 101 -2.76 -10.69 -1.32
N GLY A 102 -3.69 -10.56 -0.38
CA GLY A 102 -4.95 -9.89 -0.61
C GLY A 102 -5.73 -9.63 0.67
N VAL A 103 -6.82 -8.91 0.52
CA VAL A 103 -7.70 -8.45 1.60
C VAL A 103 -9.16 -8.62 1.24
N TYR A 104 -10.01 -8.76 2.24
CA TYR A 104 -11.44 -9.03 2.07
C TYR A 104 -12.27 -8.35 3.16
N PRO A 105 -13.57 -8.08 2.92
CA PRO A 105 -14.43 -7.48 3.93
C PRO A 105 -14.59 -8.39 5.14
N MET A 106 -14.32 -7.88 6.33
CA MET A 106 -14.77 -8.51 7.57
C MET A 106 -16.19 -8.05 7.88
N ARG A 107 -17.04 -9.02 8.21
CA ARG A 107 -18.31 -8.72 8.87
C ARG A 107 -17.99 -8.33 10.31
N PRO A 108 -18.66 -7.31 10.88
CA PRO A 108 -18.45 -6.97 12.28
C PRO A 108 -18.68 -8.22 13.14
N VAL A 109 -17.66 -8.65 13.88
CA VAL A 109 -17.82 -9.65 14.92
C VAL A 109 -18.33 -8.89 16.15
N PRO A 110 -19.54 -9.18 16.66
CA PRO A 110 -20.00 -8.59 17.92
C PRO A 110 -18.97 -8.88 19.00
N ARG A 111 -18.41 -7.84 19.62
CA ARG A 111 -17.59 -8.00 20.81
C ARG A 111 -18.55 -8.09 22.02
N PRO A 112 -18.45 -9.14 22.86
CA PRO A 112 -19.20 -9.19 24.12
C PRO A 112 -18.75 -8.11 25.09
#